data_AF-A0A7S0FAR9-F1
#
_entry.id   AF-A0A7S0FAR9-F1
#
_cell.length_a   1.000
_cell.length_b   1.000
_cell.length_c   1.000
_cell.angle_alpha   90.00
_cell.angle_beta   90.00
_cell.angle_gamma   90.00
#
_symmetry.space_group_name_H-M   'P 1'
#
loop_
_entity.id
_entity.type
_entity.pdbx_description
1 polymer ?
#
loop_
_entity_poly.entity_id
_entity_poly.type
_entity_poly.pdbx_seq_one_letter_code
_entity_poly.pdbx_strand_id
1 'polypeptide(L)'
;KWLVWNQVWATANAELSESTGGPASELYKAKAAGDLERAGKHFRALKEAGAMELDTAQRLREQARYAGRASAAKAKEGLPLDPEDVEAIRPPVELEETLWKEMMAAIRLAAQAVNEQSLDAVLLTNGDEAFTMDQSNIHLCTHYEPGKQLQAKFEAYWNEHIAPDQAKVEKAKLDEAAKMKPKDPTKLREIALGGDAKWLVWNTVWYATNVGLARQHTGPAKEQYSEKAAEDLERREEHVSRIRKTGALSNTVLARLQDQAENGG
;
A
#
# COMPACT_ATOMS: atom_id res chain seq x y z
N LYS A 1 5.64 3.77 -0.39
CA LYS A 1 4.87 4.23 0.78
C LYS A 1 5.72 4.31 2.05
N TRP A 2 6.10 3.18 2.66
CA TRP A 2 6.75 3.17 3.98
C TRP A 2 8.17 3.76 4.02
N LEU A 3 8.91 3.75 2.92
CA LEU A 3 10.16 4.52 2.81
C LEU A 3 9.91 6.01 3.09
N VAL A 4 8.92 6.60 2.40
CA VAL A 4 8.56 8.02 2.54
C VAL A 4 8.11 8.31 3.97
N TRP A 5 7.12 7.56 4.48
CA TRP A 5 6.56 7.76 5.81
C TRP A 5 7.64 7.78 6.91
N ASN A 6 8.47 6.74 6.95
CA ASN A 6 9.52 6.64 7.97
C ASN A 6 10.63 7.68 7.76
N GLN A 7 10.94 8.08 6.52
CA GLN A 7 11.96 9.10 6.28
C GLN A 7 11.49 10.51 6.70
N VAL A 8 10.21 10.83 6.50
CA VAL A 8 9.59 12.08 7.01
C VAL A 8 9.68 12.09 8.54
N TRP A 9 9.19 11.04 9.21
CA TRP A 9 9.26 10.92 10.67
C TRP A 9 10.69 10.97 11.21
N ALA A 10 11.62 10.22 10.62
CA ALA A 10 13.02 10.21 11.03
C ALA A 10 13.62 11.62 11.03
N THR A 11 13.32 12.39 9.98
CA THR A 11 13.83 13.74 9.82
C THR A 11 13.13 14.71 10.78
N ALA A 12 11.80 14.65 10.87
CA ALA A 12 11.05 15.52 11.77
C ALA A 12 11.43 15.31 13.25
N ASN A 13 11.52 14.05 13.69
CA ASN A 13 11.95 13.70 15.04
C ASN A 13 13.38 14.17 15.33
N ALA A 14 14.31 14.03 14.38
CA ALA A 14 15.68 14.53 14.55
C ALA A 14 15.68 16.06 14.75
N GLU A 15 14.97 16.80 13.90
CA GLU A 15 14.87 18.26 13.98
C GLU A 15 14.18 18.73 15.27
N LEU A 16 13.13 18.04 15.73
CA LEU A 16 12.45 18.34 17.00
C LEU A 16 13.34 18.03 18.21
N SER A 17 14.22 17.03 18.12
CA SER A 17 15.17 16.72 19.19
C SER A 17 16.17 17.84 19.45
N GLU A 18 16.51 18.62 18.42
CA GLU A 18 17.44 19.75 18.54
C GLU A 18 16.80 20.98 19.20
N SER A 19 15.48 21.14 19.05
CA SER A 19 14.72 22.23 19.67
C SER A 19 14.16 21.88 21.06
N THR A 20 14.19 20.61 21.44
CA THR A 20 13.71 20.15 22.75
C THR A 20 14.89 19.84 23.67
N GLY A 21 14.74 20.14 24.96
CA GLY A 21 15.71 19.81 26.00
C GLY A 21 15.39 18.50 26.72
N GLY A 22 16.33 18.07 27.58
CA GLY A 22 16.07 17.05 28.59
C GLY A 22 15.60 15.68 28.06
N PRO A 23 14.73 14.97 28.80
CA PRO A 23 14.23 13.65 28.42
C PRO A 23 13.48 13.63 27.08
N ALA A 24 12.78 14.71 26.73
CA ALA A 24 12.06 14.82 25.45
C ALA A 24 13.01 14.76 24.25
N SER A 25 14.17 15.44 24.33
CA SER A 25 15.21 15.39 23.29
C SER A 25 15.68 13.96 23.04
N GLU A 26 15.98 13.20 24.10
CA GLU A 26 16.46 11.82 24.01
C GLU A 26 15.40 10.88 23.43
N LEU A 27 14.12 11.08 23.79
CA LEU A 27 13.01 10.34 23.19
C LEU A 27 12.92 10.59 21.67
N TYR A 28 13.01 11.85 21.24
CA TYR A 28 12.98 12.20 19.82
C TYR A 28 14.19 11.62 19.06
N LYS A 29 15.40 11.67 19.62
CA LYS A 29 16.59 11.02 19.04
C LYS A 29 16.38 9.51 18.86
N ALA A 30 15.86 8.84 19.89
CA ALA A 30 15.59 7.40 19.83
C ALA A 30 14.54 7.06 18.76
N LYS A 31 13.44 7.83 18.68
CA LYS A 31 12.41 7.68 17.65
C LYS A 31 13.00 7.90 16.25
N ALA A 32 13.76 8.99 16.06
CA ALA A 32 14.42 9.32 14.80
C ALA A 32 15.33 8.18 14.31
N ALA A 33 16.13 7.60 15.21
CA ALA A 33 16.99 6.46 14.88
C ALA A 33 16.18 5.23 14.45
N GLY A 34 15.11 4.89 15.17
CA GLY A 34 14.23 3.77 14.81
C GLY A 34 13.50 3.98 13.47
N ASP A 35 13.03 5.19 13.20
CA ASP A 35 12.44 5.56 11.91
C ASP A 35 13.46 5.49 10.77
N LEU A 36 14.69 5.97 11.00
CA LEU A 36 15.75 5.92 10.00
C LEU A 36 16.14 4.47 9.66
N GLU A 37 16.18 3.59 10.66
CA GLU A 37 16.41 2.16 10.44
C GLU A 37 15.30 1.53 9.59
N ARG A 38 14.03 1.83 9.90
CA ARG A 38 12.86 1.37 9.12
C ARG A 38 12.90 1.90 7.69
N ALA A 39 13.19 3.19 7.50
CA ALA A 39 13.37 3.79 6.19
C ALA A 39 14.48 3.07 5.40
N GLY A 40 15.62 2.77 6.05
CA GLY A 40 16.71 2.01 5.46
C GLY A 40 16.32 0.59 5.05
N LYS A 41 15.50 -0.11 5.84
CA LYS A 41 14.94 -1.43 5.47
C LYS A 41 14.07 -1.33 4.21
N HIS A 42 13.16 -0.35 4.14
CA HIS A 42 12.30 -0.17 2.97
C HIS A 42 13.07 0.29 1.72
N PHE A 43 14.12 1.09 1.89
CA PHE A 43 15.02 1.48 0.80
C PHE A 43 15.74 0.27 0.20
N ARG A 44 16.27 -0.64 1.04
CA ARG A 44 16.88 -1.90 0.58
C ARG A 44 15.87 -2.79 -0.13
N ALA A 45 14.66 -2.93 0.41
CA ALA A 45 13.61 -3.73 -0.22
C ALA A 45 13.21 -3.19 -1.61
N LEU A 46 13.13 -1.86 -1.78
CA LEU A 46 12.88 -1.25 -3.10
C LEU A 46 13.99 -1.58 -4.11
N LYS A 47 15.25 -1.51 -3.66
CA LYS A 47 16.43 -1.85 -4.48
C LYS A 47 16.44 -3.32 -4.86
N GLU A 48 16.23 -4.22 -3.90
CA GLU A 48 16.23 -5.68 -4.11
C GLU A 48 15.11 -6.13 -5.04
N ALA A 49 13.94 -5.48 -4.95
CA ALA A 49 12.82 -5.73 -5.85
C ALA A 49 13.03 -5.19 -7.27
N GLY A 50 14.06 -4.37 -7.51
CA GLY A 50 14.25 -3.68 -8.78
C GLY A 50 13.07 -2.77 -9.14
N ALA A 51 12.34 -2.27 -8.13
CA ALA A 51 11.10 -1.52 -8.33
C ALA A 51 11.34 -0.10 -8.85
N MET A 52 12.53 0.46 -8.60
CA MET A 52 13.00 1.76 -9.06
C MET A 52 14.52 1.73 -9.20
N GLU A 53 15.08 2.59 -10.05
CA GLU A 53 16.52 2.84 -10.07
C GLU A 53 17.01 3.42 -8.74
N LEU A 54 18.28 3.16 -8.42
CA LEU A 54 18.88 3.61 -7.16
C LEU A 54 18.81 5.13 -7.01
N ASP A 55 19.09 5.88 -8.08
CA ASP A 55 19.06 7.34 -8.09
C ASP A 55 17.64 7.89 -7.88
N THR A 56 16.64 7.24 -8.47
CA THR A 56 15.21 7.57 -8.26
C THR A 56 14.81 7.34 -6.80
N ALA A 57 15.18 6.19 -6.23
CA ALA A 57 14.91 5.89 -4.83
C ALA A 57 15.62 6.88 -3.88
N GLN A 58 16.85 7.30 -4.20
CA GLN A 58 17.58 8.32 -3.45
C GLN A 58 16.88 9.67 -3.51
N ARG A 59 16.44 10.12 -4.69
CA ARG A 59 15.67 11.36 -4.85
C ARG A 59 14.36 11.33 -4.07
N LEU A 60 13.64 10.20 -4.09
CA LEU A 60 12.43 10.03 -3.30
C LEU A 60 12.72 10.18 -1.79
N ARG A 61 13.82 9.58 -1.32
CA ARG A 61 14.28 9.69 0.07
C ARG A 61 14.69 11.13 0.41
N GLU A 62 15.39 11.81 -0.48
CA GLU A 62 15.77 13.23 -0.34
C GLU A 62 14.54 14.12 -0.21
N GLN A 63 13.55 13.95 -1.10
CA GLN A 63 12.28 14.67 -1.04
C GLN A 63 11.52 14.43 0.27
N ALA A 64 11.49 13.20 0.77
CA ALA A 64 10.89 12.88 2.06
C ALA A 64 11.64 13.54 3.23
N ARG A 65 12.96 13.73 3.14
CA ARG A 65 13.73 14.51 4.13
C ARG A 65 13.33 15.98 4.12
N TYR A 66 13.25 16.60 2.95
CA TYR A 66 12.77 18.00 2.84
C TYR A 66 11.39 18.18 3.47
N ALA A 67 10.47 17.24 3.19
CA ALA A 67 9.13 17.26 3.75
C ALA A 67 9.13 17.09 5.28
N GLY A 68 9.99 16.23 5.84
CA GLY A 68 10.15 16.09 7.28
C GLY A 68 10.72 17.34 7.96
N ARG A 69 11.64 18.06 7.31
CA ARG A 69 12.15 19.34 7.80
C ARG A 69 11.07 20.41 7.85
N ALA A 70 10.31 20.58 6.76
CA ALA A 70 9.21 21.52 6.69
C ALA A 70 8.14 21.23 7.77
N SER A 71 7.80 19.96 7.93
CA SER A 71 6.89 19.47 8.97
C SER A 71 7.34 19.85 10.39
N ALA A 72 8.61 19.61 10.72
CA ALA A 72 9.16 19.98 12.03
C ALA A 72 9.27 21.49 12.22
N ALA A 73 9.64 22.25 11.18
CA ALA A 73 9.71 23.72 11.26
C ALA A 73 8.34 24.30 11.64
N LYS A 74 7.27 23.89 10.97
CA LYS A 74 5.89 24.32 11.29
C LYS A 74 5.42 23.84 12.66
N ALA A 75 5.80 22.62 13.06
CA ALA A 75 5.46 22.11 14.39
C ALA A 75 6.12 22.96 15.51
N LYS A 76 7.38 23.37 15.32
CA LYS A 76 8.09 24.28 16.25
C LYS A 76 7.42 25.66 16.33
N GLU A 77 6.83 26.14 15.24
CA GLU A 77 6.04 27.37 15.19
C GLU A 77 4.65 27.21 15.83
N GLY A 78 4.23 25.98 16.17
CA GLY A 78 2.87 25.70 16.63
C GLY A 78 1.82 25.88 15.53
N LEU A 79 2.21 25.73 14.26
CA LEU A 79 1.35 25.97 13.10
C LEU A 79 1.14 24.68 12.28
N PRO A 80 -0.04 24.54 11.66
CA PRO A 80 -0.27 23.49 10.67
C PRO A 80 0.62 23.72 9.44
N LEU A 81 1.06 22.63 8.81
CA LEU A 81 1.85 22.65 7.58
C LEU A 81 0.95 22.87 6.35
N ASP A 82 1.24 23.92 5.56
CA ASP A 82 0.67 24.09 4.23
C ASP A 82 1.36 23.13 3.25
N PRO A 83 0.64 22.38 2.39
CA PRO A 83 1.26 21.53 1.37
C PRO A 83 2.28 22.26 0.48
N GLU A 84 2.09 23.55 0.24
CA GLU A 84 2.98 24.37 -0.60
C GLU A 84 4.33 24.65 0.07
N ASP A 85 4.42 24.58 1.40
CA ASP A 85 5.68 24.72 2.15
C ASP A 85 6.65 23.55 1.87
N VAL A 86 6.16 22.44 1.32
CA VAL A 86 6.99 21.32 0.87
C VAL A 86 7.32 21.52 -0.61
N GLU A 87 8.45 22.15 -0.85
CA GLU A 87 9.00 22.34 -2.19
C GLU A 87 9.32 20.99 -2.86
N ALA A 88 8.94 20.87 -4.13
CA ALA A 88 9.24 19.69 -4.93
C ALA A 88 10.61 19.81 -5.59
N ILE A 89 11.47 18.83 -5.38
CA ILE A 89 12.68 18.67 -6.19
C ILE A 89 12.30 18.23 -7.61
N ARG A 90 13.24 18.42 -8.54
CA ARG A 90 13.06 18.01 -9.94
C ARG A 90 12.76 16.50 -10.04
N PRO A 91 11.79 16.09 -10.87
CA PRO A 91 11.50 14.68 -11.10
C PRO A 91 12.73 13.90 -11.56
N PRO A 92 12.93 12.65 -11.07
CA PRO A 92 13.93 11.75 -11.63
C PRO A 92 13.59 11.39 -13.08
N VAL A 93 14.61 11.12 -13.90
CA VAL A 93 14.45 10.84 -15.34
C VAL A 93 13.61 9.59 -15.60
N GLU A 94 13.69 8.60 -14.71
CA GLU A 94 12.93 7.35 -14.80
C GLU A 94 11.41 7.54 -14.65
N LEU A 95 10.96 8.60 -13.95
CA LEU A 95 9.55 8.78 -13.64
C LEU A 95 8.88 9.77 -14.59
N GLU A 96 7.69 9.38 -15.05
CA GLU A 96 6.78 10.32 -15.72
C GLU A 96 6.45 11.50 -14.80
N GLU A 97 6.39 12.70 -15.37
CA GLU A 97 6.13 13.93 -14.62
C GLU A 97 4.79 13.88 -13.86
N THR A 98 3.77 13.24 -14.45
CA THR A 98 2.46 13.00 -13.83
C THR A 98 2.60 12.13 -12.58
N LEU A 99 3.26 10.98 -12.68
CA LEU A 99 3.49 10.10 -11.53
C LEU A 99 4.30 10.80 -10.43
N TRP A 100 5.31 11.60 -10.80
CA TRP A 100 6.05 12.38 -9.81
C TRP A 100 5.16 13.40 -9.09
N LYS A 101 4.25 14.09 -9.79
CA LYS A 101 3.27 14.99 -9.17
C LYS A 101 2.36 14.25 -8.18
N GLU A 102 1.91 13.05 -8.53
CA GLU A 102 1.12 12.21 -7.62
C GLU A 102 1.93 11.79 -6.38
N MET A 103 3.20 11.41 -6.57
CA MET A 103 4.10 11.11 -5.46
C MET A 103 4.32 12.33 -4.55
N MET A 104 4.46 13.52 -5.13
CA MET A 104 4.58 14.77 -4.36
C MET A 104 3.33 15.08 -3.55
N ALA A 105 2.13 14.87 -4.10
CA ALA A 105 0.88 15.03 -3.36
C ALA A 105 0.83 14.09 -2.14
N ALA A 106 1.21 12.82 -2.31
CA ALA A 106 1.27 11.87 -1.19
C ALA A 106 2.34 12.24 -0.16
N ILE A 107 3.53 12.70 -0.58
CA ILE A 107 4.60 13.13 0.34
C ILE A 107 4.14 14.32 1.18
N ARG A 108 3.41 15.28 0.59
CA ARG A 108 2.81 16.41 1.29
C ARG A 108 1.81 15.96 2.34
N LEU A 109 0.90 15.04 2.00
CA LEU A 109 -0.03 14.45 2.97
C LEU A 109 0.70 13.77 4.14
N ALA A 110 1.78 13.03 3.86
CA ALA A 110 2.59 12.42 4.91
C ALA A 110 3.23 13.48 5.82
N ALA A 111 3.78 14.56 5.26
CA ALA A 111 4.38 15.64 6.04
C ALA A 111 3.38 16.39 6.91
N GLN A 112 2.16 16.64 6.39
CA GLN A 112 1.08 17.24 7.16
C GLN A 112 0.64 16.32 8.31
N ALA A 113 0.50 15.01 8.05
CA ALA A 113 0.17 14.05 9.09
C ALA A 113 1.21 14.03 10.21
N VAL A 114 2.50 14.08 9.86
CA VAL A 114 3.60 14.16 10.84
C VAL A 114 3.58 15.47 11.60
N ASN A 115 3.28 16.59 10.93
CA ASN A 115 3.22 17.91 11.56
C ASN A 115 2.10 17.94 12.60
N GLU A 116 0.87 17.55 12.24
CA GLU A 116 -0.27 17.48 13.16
C GLU A 116 0.04 16.58 14.37
N GLN A 117 0.57 15.38 14.15
CA GLN A 117 0.93 14.49 15.26
C GLN A 117 2.09 15.01 16.13
N SER A 118 2.86 15.98 15.63
CA SER A 118 3.93 16.63 16.37
C SER A 118 3.48 17.90 17.09
N LEU A 119 2.39 18.55 16.65
CA LEU A 119 1.89 19.79 17.24
C LEU A 119 1.51 19.60 18.71
N ASP A 120 0.74 18.56 19.03
CA ASP A 120 0.39 18.28 20.43
C ASP A 120 1.63 18.04 21.29
N ALA A 121 2.60 17.28 20.78
CA ALA A 121 3.82 17.00 21.52
C ALA A 121 4.62 18.28 21.80
N VAL A 122 4.78 19.17 20.81
CA VAL A 122 5.47 20.44 20.98
C VAL A 122 4.73 21.36 21.96
N LEU A 123 3.42 21.53 21.77
CA LEU A 123 2.58 22.40 22.61
C LEU A 123 2.60 21.97 24.07
N LEU A 124 2.55 20.66 24.33
CA LEU A 124 2.56 20.10 25.68
C LEU A 124 3.95 20.21 26.32
N THR A 125 5.04 19.98 25.56
CA THR A 125 6.41 20.16 26.08
C THR A 125 6.78 21.61 26.38
N ASN A 126 6.16 22.59 25.72
CA ASN A 126 6.35 24.02 26.04
C ASN A 126 5.72 24.42 27.38
N GLY A 127 4.79 23.63 27.91
CA GLY A 127 4.16 23.84 29.21
C GLY A 127 4.70 22.94 30.33
N ASP A 128 5.23 21.76 29.99
CA ASP A 128 5.81 20.78 30.91
C ASP A 128 6.85 19.93 30.17
N GLU A 129 8.15 20.19 30.43
CA GLU A 129 9.27 19.46 29.80
C GLU A 129 9.29 17.96 30.14
N ALA A 130 8.60 17.54 31.20
CA ALA A 130 8.47 16.14 31.59
C ALA A 130 7.28 15.45 30.90
N PHE A 131 6.44 16.19 30.18
CA PHE A 131 5.28 15.62 29.51
C PHE A 131 5.70 14.67 28.39
N THR A 132 5.30 13.40 28.53
CA THR A 132 5.42 12.39 27.48
C THR A 132 4.05 11.93 27.03
N MET A 133 3.79 12.01 25.73
CA MET A 133 2.57 11.45 25.15
C MET A 133 2.60 9.92 25.20
N ASP A 134 1.63 9.32 25.88
CA ASP A 134 1.43 7.89 26.01
C ASP A 134 -0.05 7.52 25.79
N GLN A 135 -0.36 6.22 25.83
CA GLN A 135 -1.73 5.74 25.59
C GLN A 135 -2.76 6.28 26.60
N SER A 136 -2.32 6.66 27.80
CA SER A 136 -3.20 7.15 28.85
C SER A 136 -3.62 8.61 28.63
N ASN A 137 -2.80 9.42 27.95
CA ASN A 137 -3.03 10.87 27.77
C ASN A 137 -3.27 11.29 26.31
N ILE A 138 -3.16 10.38 25.34
CA ILE A 138 -3.34 10.68 23.91
C ILE A 138 -4.73 11.23 23.55
N HIS A 139 -5.73 10.96 24.36
CA HIS A 139 -7.10 11.49 24.18
C HIS A 139 -7.21 12.99 24.52
N LEU A 140 -6.20 13.56 25.19
CA LEU A 140 -6.10 14.99 25.50
C LEU A 140 -5.43 15.77 24.36
N CYS A 141 -4.88 15.06 23.36
CA CYS A 141 -4.16 15.62 22.23
C CYS A 141 -5.16 16.01 21.13
N THR A 142 -5.19 17.30 20.78
CA THR A 142 -6.19 17.87 19.86
C THR A 142 -5.84 17.68 18.38
N HIS A 143 -4.55 17.50 18.07
CA HIS A 143 -4.00 17.31 16.73
C HIS A 143 -3.75 15.83 16.38
N TYR A 144 -3.75 14.92 17.36
CA TYR A 144 -3.53 13.49 17.13
C TYR A 144 -4.54 12.88 16.15
N GLU A 145 -5.84 13.12 16.36
CA GLU A 145 -6.90 12.58 15.51
C GLU A 145 -6.90 13.19 14.09
N PRO A 146 -6.78 14.52 13.90
CA PRO A 146 -6.50 15.12 12.58
C PRO A 146 -5.29 14.50 11.88
N GLY A 147 -4.20 14.29 12.62
CA GLY A 147 -3.00 13.65 12.12
C GLY A 147 -3.20 12.19 11.68
N LYS A 148 -4.05 11.43 12.38
CA LYS A 148 -4.46 10.08 11.97
C LYS A 148 -5.30 10.08 10.69
N GLN A 149 -6.20 11.04 10.54
CA GLN A 149 -7.01 11.17 9.33
C GLN A 149 -6.13 11.53 8.12
N LEU A 150 -5.13 12.41 8.29
CA LEU A 150 -4.16 12.72 7.24
C LEU A 150 -3.26 11.52 6.91
N GLN A 151 -2.85 10.73 7.90
CA GLN A 151 -2.16 9.47 7.66
C GLN A 151 -3.03 8.54 6.80
N ALA A 152 -4.30 8.35 7.15
CA ALA A 152 -5.22 7.52 6.39
C ALA A 152 -5.39 8.03 4.95
N LYS A 153 -5.49 9.36 4.75
CA LYS A 153 -5.52 9.99 3.41
C LYS A 153 -4.25 9.72 2.63
N PHE A 154 -3.06 9.87 3.24
CA PHE A 154 -1.79 9.52 2.62
C PHE A 154 -1.77 8.06 2.16
N GLU A 155 -2.20 7.14 3.02
CA GLU A 155 -2.17 5.72 2.69
C GLU A 155 -3.15 5.35 1.58
N ALA A 156 -4.36 5.91 1.61
CA ALA A 156 -5.35 5.73 0.57
C ALA A 156 -4.85 6.30 -0.76
N TYR A 157 -4.37 7.55 -0.76
CA TYR A 157 -3.86 8.23 -1.95
C TYR A 157 -2.71 7.47 -2.59
N TRP A 158 -1.75 6.98 -1.78
CA TRP A 158 -0.64 6.19 -2.28
C TRP A 158 -1.13 4.91 -2.98
N ASN A 159 -2.07 4.21 -2.34
CA ASN A 159 -2.63 2.97 -2.87
C ASN A 159 -3.56 3.19 -4.07
N GLU A 160 -4.09 4.39 -4.28
CA GLU A 160 -4.98 4.69 -5.41
C GLU A 160 -4.20 5.21 -6.63
N HIS A 161 -3.24 6.11 -6.40
CA HIS A 161 -2.61 6.87 -7.49
C HIS A 161 -1.17 6.44 -7.82
N ILE A 162 -0.43 5.88 -6.86
CA ILE A 162 1.02 5.60 -7.03
C ILE A 162 1.28 4.11 -7.19
N ALA A 163 0.68 3.29 -6.32
CA ALA A 163 0.84 1.85 -6.34
C ALA A 163 -0.54 1.16 -6.25
N PRO A 164 -1.39 1.33 -7.27
CA PRO A 164 -2.68 0.68 -7.32
C PRO A 164 -2.55 -0.83 -7.29
N ASP A 165 -3.39 -1.46 -6.47
CA ASP A 165 -3.53 -2.90 -6.42
C ASP A 165 -4.06 -3.38 -7.78
N GLN A 166 -3.17 -3.96 -8.58
CA GLN A 166 -3.46 -4.37 -9.95
C GLN A 166 -4.64 -5.36 -10.01
N ALA A 167 -4.80 -6.23 -9.01
CA ALA A 167 -5.93 -7.15 -8.95
C ALA A 167 -7.26 -6.40 -8.75
N LYS A 168 -7.26 -5.32 -7.96
CA LYS A 168 -8.44 -4.46 -7.81
C LYS A 168 -8.71 -3.62 -9.04
N VAL A 169 -7.67 -3.12 -9.71
CA VAL A 169 -7.82 -2.36 -10.97
C VAL A 169 -8.40 -3.26 -12.07
N GLU A 170 -7.87 -4.47 -12.22
CA GLU A 170 -8.40 -5.44 -13.18
C GLU A 170 -9.83 -5.84 -12.85
N LYS A 171 -10.14 -6.11 -11.58
CA LYS A 171 -11.51 -6.39 -11.14
C LYS A 171 -12.45 -5.23 -11.41
N ALA A 172 -12.06 -3.99 -11.10
CA ALA A 172 -12.87 -2.80 -11.35
C ALA A 172 -13.14 -2.60 -12.85
N LYS A 173 -12.13 -2.82 -13.71
CA LYS A 173 -12.27 -2.81 -15.16
C LYS A 173 -13.24 -3.90 -15.64
N LEU A 174 -13.16 -5.10 -15.08
CA LEU A 174 -14.07 -6.21 -15.39
C LEU A 174 -15.50 -5.88 -14.93
N ASP A 175 -15.67 -5.30 -13.75
CA ASP A 175 -16.98 -4.91 -13.21
C ASP A 175 -17.59 -3.75 -14.01
N GLU A 176 -16.80 -2.80 -14.46
CA GLU A 176 -17.23 -1.70 -15.33
C GLU A 176 -17.58 -2.21 -16.74
N ALA A 177 -16.77 -3.11 -17.31
CA ALA A 177 -17.07 -3.80 -18.55
C ALA A 177 -18.34 -4.66 -18.44
N ALA A 178 -18.61 -5.26 -17.28
CA ALA A 178 -19.83 -6.03 -17.02
C ALA A 178 -21.08 -5.13 -16.87
N LYS A 179 -20.92 -3.88 -16.39
CA LYS A 179 -21.99 -2.87 -16.33
C LYS A 179 -22.31 -2.28 -17.70
N MET A 180 -21.32 -2.16 -18.58
CA MET A 180 -21.55 -1.81 -19.97
C MET A 180 -22.19 -3.01 -20.68
N LYS A 181 -23.53 -3.06 -20.77
CA LYS A 181 -24.24 -4.06 -21.61
C LYS A 181 -23.58 -4.10 -23.00
N PRO A 182 -22.82 -5.15 -23.31
CA PRO A 182 -22.10 -5.18 -24.56
C PRO A 182 -23.12 -5.49 -25.65
N LYS A 183 -23.31 -4.54 -26.57
CA LYS A 183 -24.11 -4.77 -27.78
C LYS A 183 -23.38 -5.66 -28.79
N ASP A 184 -22.11 -5.99 -28.55
CA ASP A 184 -21.26 -6.77 -29.43
C ASP A 184 -20.85 -8.12 -28.76
N PRO A 185 -21.42 -9.26 -29.23
CA PRO A 185 -21.08 -10.60 -28.76
C PRO A 185 -19.59 -10.95 -28.89
N THR A 186 -18.86 -10.28 -29.78
CA THR A 186 -17.45 -10.54 -30.07
C THR A 186 -16.56 -10.13 -28.90
N LYS A 187 -16.83 -8.96 -28.30
CA LYS A 187 -16.08 -8.46 -27.12
C LYS A 187 -16.35 -9.28 -25.86
N LEU A 188 -17.58 -9.76 -25.67
CA LEU A 188 -17.88 -10.70 -24.58
C LEU A 188 -17.06 -11.99 -24.71
N ARG A 189 -16.89 -12.47 -25.93
CA ARG A 189 -16.11 -13.66 -26.22
C ARG A 189 -14.62 -13.46 -25.97
N GLU A 190 -14.07 -12.30 -26.33
CA GLU A 190 -12.66 -11.95 -26.05
C GLU A 190 -12.37 -11.85 -24.55
N ILE A 191 -13.24 -11.19 -23.78
CA ILE A 191 -13.09 -11.08 -22.31
C ILE A 191 -13.16 -12.46 -21.65
N ALA A 192 -14.13 -13.29 -22.05
CA ALA A 192 -14.31 -14.63 -21.53
C ALA A 192 -13.13 -15.56 -21.85
N LEU A 193 -12.57 -15.46 -23.07
CA LEU A 193 -11.44 -16.28 -23.51
C LEU A 193 -10.09 -15.78 -22.98
N GLY A 194 -9.96 -14.49 -22.67
CA GLY A 194 -8.73 -13.90 -22.14
C GLY A 194 -8.62 -14.03 -20.62
N GLY A 195 -9.53 -13.38 -19.90
CA GLY A 195 -9.47 -13.28 -18.44
C GLY A 195 -10.00 -14.51 -17.74
N ASP A 196 -11.29 -14.80 -17.92
CA ASP A 196 -11.97 -15.85 -17.15
C ASP A 196 -11.48 -17.26 -17.50
N ALA A 197 -11.18 -17.56 -18.78
CA ALA A 197 -10.64 -18.87 -19.15
C ALA A 197 -9.24 -19.11 -18.56
N LYS A 198 -8.39 -18.08 -18.49
CA LYS A 198 -7.07 -18.17 -17.85
C LYS A 198 -7.20 -18.46 -16.36
N TRP A 199 -8.06 -17.72 -15.67
CA TRP A 199 -8.29 -17.91 -14.22
C TRP A 199 -8.99 -19.24 -13.91
N LEU A 200 -9.88 -19.71 -14.78
CA LEU A 200 -10.46 -21.05 -14.69
C LEU A 200 -9.37 -22.13 -14.69
N VAL A 201 -8.45 -22.09 -15.66
CA VAL A 201 -7.34 -23.06 -15.75
C VAL A 201 -6.47 -22.97 -14.50
N TRP A 202 -6.07 -21.75 -14.11
CA TRP A 202 -5.24 -21.53 -12.92
C TRP A 202 -5.84 -22.10 -11.64
N ASN A 203 -7.09 -21.75 -11.32
CA ASN A 203 -7.76 -22.22 -10.12
C ASN A 203 -8.03 -23.73 -10.16
N THR A 204 -8.22 -24.31 -11.35
CA THR A 204 -8.38 -25.76 -11.50
C THR A 204 -7.09 -26.52 -11.16
N VAL A 205 -5.93 -26.04 -11.65
CA VAL A 205 -4.63 -26.62 -11.32
C VAL A 205 -4.34 -26.52 -9.82
N TRP A 206 -4.59 -25.35 -9.22
CA TRP A 206 -4.35 -25.14 -7.79
C TRP A 206 -5.29 -25.95 -6.91
N TYR A 207 -6.57 -26.06 -7.27
CA TYR A 207 -7.50 -26.96 -6.62
C TYR A 207 -6.96 -28.41 -6.61
N ALA A 208 -6.61 -28.95 -7.78
CA ALA A 208 -6.09 -30.32 -7.90
C ALA A 208 -4.80 -30.52 -7.08
N THR A 209 -3.89 -29.54 -7.13
CA THR A 209 -2.64 -29.53 -6.36
C THR A 209 -2.90 -29.54 -4.85
N ASN A 210 -3.77 -28.67 -4.36
CA ASN A 210 -4.10 -28.56 -2.94
C ASN A 210 -4.82 -29.82 -2.43
N VAL A 211 -5.69 -30.44 -3.25
CA VAL A 211 -6.28 -31.76 -2.95
C VAL A 211 -5.19 -32.83 -2.84
N GLY A 212 -4.23 -32.85 -3.76
CA GLY A 212 -3.09 -33.77 -3.73
C GLY A 212 -2.24 -33.61 -2.47
N LEU A 213 -1.89 -32.38 -2.11
CA LEU A 213 -1.14 -32.05 -0.90
C LEU A 213 -1.92 -32.42 0.37
N ALA A 214 -3.21 -32.11 0.44
CA ALA A 214 -4.06 -32.47 1.57
C ALA A 214 -4.10 -34.01 1.81
N ARG A 215 -4.00 -34.81 0.75
CA ARG A 215 -3.92 -36.28 0.86
C ARG A 215 -2.58 -36.78 1.39
N GLN A 216 -1.49 -36.06 1.15
CA GLN A 216 -0.13 -36.43 1.56
C GLN A 216 0.22 -36.00 2.98
N HIS A 217 -0.51 -35.03 3.53
CA HIS A 217 -0.27 -34.46 4.86
C HIS A 217 -1.32 -34.91 5.89
N THR A 218 -1.02 -34.70 7.18
CA THR A 218 -1.91 -34.91 8.32
C THR A 218 -1.91 -33.69 9.25
N GLY A 219 -2.87 -33.62 10.18
CA GLY A 219 -2.97 -32.53 11.15
C GLY A 219 -3.22 -31.15 10.51
N PRO A 220 -2.68 -30.06 11.11
CA PRO A 220 -2.96 -28.69 10.67
C PRO A 220 -2.61 -28.40 9.20
N ALA A 221 -1.56 -29.05 8.66
CA ALA A 221 -1.18 -28.89 7.26
C ALA A 221 -2.25 -29.45 6.31
N LYS A 222 -2.86 -30.59 6.66
CA LYS A 222 -3.97 -31.17 5.88
C LYS A 222 -5.17 -30.23 5.87
N GLU A 223 -5.51 -29.67 7.03
CA GLU A 223 -6.63 -28.73 7.18
C GLU A 223 -6.42 -27.49 6.30
N GLN A 224 -5.22 -26.89 6.37
CA GLN A 224 -4.86 -25.74 5.56
C GLN A 224 -4.96 -26.00 4.05
N TYR A 225 -4.45 -27.14 3.56
CA TYR A 225 -4.56 -27.48 2.14
C TYR A 225 -6.00 -27.81 1.71
N SER A 226 -6.80 -28.38 2.62
CA SER A 226 -8.21 -28.67 2.35
C SER A 226 -9.03 -27.38 2.25
N GLU A 227 -8.77 -26.41 3.11
CA GLU A 227 -9.39 -25.08 3.07
C GLU A 227 -9.02 -24.34 1.78
N LYS A 228 -7.73 -24.29 1.41
CA LYS A 228 -7.28 -23.70 0.14
C LYS A 228 -7.90 -24.38 -1.07
N ALA A 229 -8.02 -25.70 -1.07
CA ALA A 229 -8.72 -26.43 -2.13
C ALA A 229 -10.19 -26.01 -2.22
N ALA A 230 -10.89 -25.84 -1.09
CA ALA A 230 -12.27 -25.38 -1.11
C ALA A 230 -12.42 -23.97 -1.68
N GLU A 231 -11.52 -23.04 -1.31
CA GLU A 231 -11.50 -21.68 -1.87
C GLU A 231 -11.23 -21.68 -3.38
N ASP A 232 -10.24 -22.45 -3.85
CA ASP A 232 -9.90 -22.52 -5.26
C ASP A 232 -11.04 -23.15 -6.08
N LEU A 233 -11.76 -24.12 -5.51
CA LEU A 233 -12.96 -24.70 -6.10
C LEU A 233 -14.08 -23.66 -6.24
N GLU A 234 -14.34 -22.87 -5.21
CA GLU A 234 -15.36 -21.81 -5.27
C GLU A 234 -15.03 -20.78 -6.36
N ARG A 235 -13.80 -20.26 -6.36
CA ARG A 235 -13.33 -19.31 -7.41
C ARG A 235 -13.44 -19.94 -8.80
N ARG A 236 -13.09 -21.22 -8.95
CA ARG A 236 -13.23 -21.97 -10.21
C ARG A 236 -14.68 -21.94 -10.70
N GLU A 237 -15.64 -22.28 -9.85
CA GLU A 237 -17.06 -22.30 -10.22
C GLU A 237 -17.60 -20.91 -10.57
N GLU A 238 -17.11 -19.84 -9.92
CA GLU A 238 -17.44 -18.47 -10.30
C GLU A 238 -17.00 -18.13 -11.74
N HIS A 239 -15.79 -18.53 -12.14
CA HIS A 239 -15.31 -18.33 -13.52
C HIS A 239 -16.10 -19.18 -14.53
N VAL A 240 -16.44 -20.44 -14.20
CA VAL A 240 -17.31 -21.26 -15.05
C VAL A 240 -18.66 -20.58 -15.25
N SER A 241 -19.27 -20.05 -14.19
CA SER A 241 -20.54 -19.32 -14.25
C SER A 241 -20.46 -18.10 -15.17
N ARG A 242 -19.39 -17.31 -15.07
CA ARG A 242 -19.15 -16.16 -15.96
C ARG A 242 -18.99 -16.57 -17.42
N ILE A 243 -18.16 -17.58 -17.71
CA ILE A 243 -17.96 -18.05 -19.08
C ILE A 243 -19.28 -18.59 -19.66
N ARG A 244 -20.08 -19.35 -18.89
CA ARG A 244 -21.40 -19.83 -19.34
C ARG A 244 -22.34 -18.68 -19.70
N LYS A 245 -22.39 -17.61 -18.90
CA LYS A 245 -23.25 -16.43 -19.18
C LYS A 245 -22.87 -15.73 -20.49
N THR A 246 -21.61 -15.80 -20.90
CA THR A 246 -21.14 -15.18 -22.15
C THR A 246 -21.43 -16.04 -23.39
N GLY A 247 -21.67 -17.34 -23.22
CA GLY A 247 -21.76 -18.29 -24.35
C GLY A 247 -20.45 -18.49 -25.12
N ALA A 248 -19.31 -18.02 -24.59
CA ALA A 248 -18.04 -18.03 -25.29
C ALA A 248 -17.48 -19.44 -25.55
N LEU A 249 -17.76 -20.37 -24.64
CA LEU A 249 -17.37 -21.77 -24.71
C LEU A 249 -18.59 -22.68 -24.53
N SER A 250 -18.64 -23.78 -25.28
CA SER A 250 -19.63 -24.82 -25.05
C SER A 250 -19.32 -25.57 -23.75
N ASN A 251 -20.34 -26.17 -23.13
CA ASN A 251 -20.17 -27.00 -21.93
C ASN A 251 -19.15 -28.14 -22.16
N THR A 252 -19.08 -28.68 -23.38
CA THR A 252 -18.12 -29.72 -23.75
C THR A 252 -16.68 -29.20 -23.73
N VAL A 253 -16.43 -27.98 -24.20
CA VAL A 253 -15.08 -27.39 -24.19
C VAL A 253 -14.67 -27.01 -22.77
N LEU A 254 -15.59 -26.44 -21.97
CA LEU A 254 -15.34 -26.15 -20.56
C LEU A 254 -14.97 -27.42 -19.77
N ALA A 255 -15.73 -28.50 -19.93
CA ALA A 255 -15.45 -29.77 -19.27
C ALA A 255 -14.09 -30.34 -19.66
N ARG A 256 -13.71 -30.26 -20.95
CA ARG A 256 -12.38 -30.70 -21.42
C ARG A 256 -11.24 -29.85 -20.85
N LEU A 257 -11.43 -28.53 -20.76
CA LEU A 257 -10.42 -27.64 -20.17
C LEU A 257 -10.20 -27.93 -18.68
N GLN A 258 -11.29 -28.18 -17.93
CA GLN A 258 -11.20 -28.58 -16.53
C GLN A 258 -10.50 -29.93 -16.39
N ASP A 259 -10.90 -30.93 -17.17
CA ASP A 259 -10.29 -32.26 -17.17
C ASP A 259 -8.79 -32.23 -17.51
N GLN A 260 -8.41 -31.47 -18.54
CA GLN A 260 -7.00 -31.28 -18.92
C GLN A 260 -6.19 -30.56 -17.84
N ALA A 261 -6.79 -29.58 -17.16
CA ALA A 261 -6.11 -28.85 -16.08
C ALA A 261 -5.98 -29.69 -14.80
N GLU A 262 -6.94 -30.57 -14.50
CA GLU A 262 -6.89 -31.46 -13.34
C GLU A 262 -5.91 -32.64 -13.55
N ASN A 263 -5.79 -33.14 -14.78
CA ASN A 263 -5.06 -34.38 -15.09
C ASN A 263 -3.78 -34.21 -15.92
N GLY A 264 -3.49 -33.00 -16.43
CA GLY A 264 -2.41 -32.74 -17.40
C GLY A 264 -1.14 -32.11 -16.84
N GLY A 265 -0.98 -32.05 -15.51
CA GLY A 265 0.20 -31.52 -14.81
C GLY A 265 1.13 -32.59 -14.27
#